data_AF-A0A812IHX5-F1
#
_entry.id   AF-A0A812IHX5-F1
#
_cell.length_a   1.000
_cell.length_b   1.000
_cell.length_c   1.000
_cell.angle_alpha   90.00
_cell.angle_beta   90.00
_cell.angle_gamma   90.00
#
_symmetry.space_group_name_H-M   'P 1'
#
loop_
_entity.id
_entity.type
_entity.pdbx_description
1 polymer ?
#
loop_
_entity_poly.entity_id
_entity_poly.type
_entity_poly.pdbx_seq_one_letter_code
_entity_poly.pdbx_strand_id
1 'polypeptide(L)'
;MKILLLHTLVIAAHVRAIVLETADSPVTPGKRIKGLLRSDLQGPIFVHIPKTAGTSIWKALGSNFTDSGRYPEVPFFCMKHNPPQEHVPDSWAVVRDPCDRLVSEFAWARLQGWYNRYKADGLDSHATPDCATFNKWVSLVMKAYKTDSEVEDCHMIPQWCYASKVDKLVPMIGDLEQNVRKVDKRLAFLKLNSANHHSHVLKKYDVGCGCLTPENLKAVQEHFIEDFVHLRKVLGTSKYAPKFASDPNFVVKDSKCAAFHRNGKQLWPVRK
;
A
#
# COMPACT_ATOMS: atom_id res chain seq x y z
N MET A 1 -23.87 -52.50 15.25
CA MET A 1 -22.94 -51.44 14.80
C MET A 1 -23.74 -50.16 14.57
N LYS A 2 -23.54 -49.14 15.41
CA LYS A 2 -24.13 -47.80 15.23
C LYS A 2 -23.19 -46.98 14.35
N ILE A 3 -23.65 -46.55 13.17
CA ILE A 3 -22.92 -45.61 12.32
C ILE A 3 -23.30 -44.20 12.77
N LEU A 4 -22.32 -43.47 13.28
CA LEU A 4 -22.43 -42.09 13.76
C LEU A 4 -22.31 -41.13 12.56
N LEU A 5 -23.20 -40.13 12.55
CA LEU A 5 -23.23 -39.00 11.61
C LEU A 5 -21.90 -38.22 11.54
N LEU A 6 -21.56 -37.71 10.35
CA LEU A 6 -20.91 -36.41 10.21
C LEU A 6 -21.61 -35.62 9.10
N HIS A 7 -22.51 -34.72 9.50
CA HIS A 7 -22.97 -33.63 8.63
C HIS A 7 -21.88 -32.56 8.63
N THR A 8 -21.26 -32.36 7.48
CA THR A 8 -20.31 -31.26 7.24
C THR A 8 -21.08 -29.96 7.15
N LEU A 9 -21.00 -29.14 8.21
CA LEU A 9 -21.50 -27.77 8.21
C LEU A 9 -20.51 -26.90 7.42
N VAL A 10 -20.86 -26.52 6.19
CA VAL A 10 -20.12 -25.51 5.42
C VAL A 10 -20.53 -24.14 5.94
N ILE A 11 -19.73 -23.55 6.82
CA ILE A 11 -19.90 -22.15 7.25
C ILE A 11 -19.32 -21.26 6.15
N ALA A 12 -20.19 -20.71 5.30
CA ALA A 12 -19.86 -19.63 4.39
C ALA A 12 -19.66 -18.33 5.19
N ALA A 13 -18.41 -18.03 5.57
CA ALA A 13 -18.05 -16.77 6.18
C ALA A 13 -18.25 -15.63 5.17
N HIS A 14 -19.34 -14.88 5.32
CA HIS A 14 -19.53 -13.60 4.63
C HIS A 14 -18.56 -12.58 5.24
N VAL A 15 -17.44 -12.34 4.56
CA VAL A 15 -16.56 -11.20 4.88
C VAL A 15 -17.30 -9.93 4.48
N ARG A 16 -17.95 -9.27 5.44
CA ARG A 16 -18.43 -7.90 5.26
C ARG A 16 -17.21 -7.00 5.07
N ALA A 17 -17.09 -6.37 3.92
CA ALA A 17 -16.17 -5.26 3.74
C ALA A 17 -16.56 -4.17 4.75
N ILE A 18 -15.73 -3.95 5.78
CA ILE A 18 -15.92 -2.87 6.73
C ILE A 18 -15.25 -1.64 6.10
N VAL A 19 -16.07 -0.71 5.60
CA VAL A 19 -15.60 0.67 5.34
C VAL A 19 -15.50 1.32 6.71
N LEU A 20 -14.29 1.45 7.24
CA LEU A 20 -14.06 2.18 8.48
C LEU A 20 -13.98 3.65 8.16
N GLU A 21 -14.97 4.41 8.63
CA GLU A 21 -14.89 5.87 8.75
C GLU A 21 -13.87 6.19 9.85
N THR A 22 -12.85 6.98 9.54
CA THR A 22 -11.89 7.45 10.55
C THR A 22 -12.53 8.53 11.41
N ALA A 23 -12.40 8.43 12.73
CA ALA A 23 -13.11 9.26 13.71
C ALA A 23 -13.01 10.77 13.45
N ASP A 24 -14.16 11.44 13.55
CA ASP A 24 -14.37 12.88 13.35
C ASP A 24 -13.50 13.73 14.29
N SER A 25 -12.66 14.57 13.70
CA SER A 25 -12.26 15.84 14.31
C SER A 25 -12.89 16.96 13.49
N PRO A 26 -13.44 18.01 14.13
CA PRO A 26 -14.09 19.10 13.40
C PRO A 26 -13.07 19.79 12.49
N VAL A 27 -13.30 19.69 11.18
CA VAL A 27 -12.41 20.24 10.14
C VAL A 27 -12.76 21.71 9.91
N THR A 28 -11.80 22.59 10.18
CA THR A 28 -11.82 23.97 9.68
C THR A 28 -11.60 23.94 8.17
N PRO A 29 -12.43 24.59 7.33
CA PRO A 29 -12.28 24.55 5.88
C PRO A 29 -10.90 25.05 5.43
N GLY A 30 -10.03 24.12 5.02
CA GLY A 30 -8.77 24.45 4.34
C GLY A 30 -9.04 25.19 3.03
N LYS A 31 -8.14 26.11 2.66
CA LYS A 31 -8.22 26.87 1.41
C LYS A 31 -8.34 25.91 0.22
N ARG A 32 -9.47 26.01 -0.51
CA ARG A 32 -9.69 25.34 -1.81
C ARG A 32 -8.49 25.56 -2.73
N ILE A 33 -7.86 24.48 -3.16
CA ILE A 33 -6.92 24.50 -4.29
C ILE A 33 -7.70 24.97 -5.52
N LYS A 34 -7.41 26.19 -5.99
CA LYS A 34 -8.09 26.78 -7.14
C LYS A 34 -7.64 26.07 -8.43
N GLY A 35 -8.62 25.47 -9.11
CA GLY A 35 -8.47 24.96 -10.48
C GLY A 35 -8.88 23.50 -10.62
N LEU A 36 -10.16 23.18 -10.44
CA LEU A 36 -10.70 21.87 -10.82
C LEU A 36 -12.18 21.95 -11.21
N LEU A 37 -12.42 21.46 -12.43
CA LEU A 37 -13.64 21.38 -13.25
C LEU A 37 -14.96 21.06 -12.53
N ARG A 38 -16.08 21.63 -13.01
CA ARG A 38 -17.49 21.18 -12.84
C ARG A 38 -17.81 20.25 -11.65
N SER A 39 -18.38 20.85 -10.61
CA SER A 39 -18.72 20.25 -9.30
C SER A 39 -19.73 19.10 -9.32
N ASP A 40 -20.38 18.84 -10.45
CA ASP A 40 -21.40 17.80 -10.66
C ASP A 40 -20.85 16.47 -11.18
N LEU A 41 -19.57 16.42 -11.59
CA LEU A 41 -18.91 15.23 -12.16
C LEU A 41 -17.72 14.71 -11.34
N GLN A 42 -17.34 15.38 -10.25
CA GLN A 42 -16.23 14.93 -9.41
C GLN A 42 -16.71 13.86 -8.43
N GLY A 43 -16.32 12.61 -8.66
CA GLY A 43 -16.37 11.59 -7.61
C GLY A 43 -15.30 11.87 -6.54
N PRO A 44 -15.29 11.08 -5.45
CA PRO A 44 -14.38 11.31 -4.34
C PRO A 44 -12.91 11.17 -4.78
N ILE A 45 -12.02 11.94 -4.16
CA ILE A 45 -10.59 11.99 -4.47
C ILE A 45 -9.96 10.62 -4.16
N PHE A 46 -9.28 10.04 -5.14
CA PHE A 46 -8.55 8.79 -4.96
C PHE A 46 -7.07 9.08 -4.63
N VAL A 47 -6.65 8.75 -3.42
CA VAL A 47 -5.25 8.83 -3.00
C VAL A 47 -4.54 7.52 -3.37
N HIS A 48 -3.69 7.58 -4.39
CA HIS A 48 -3.01 6.40 -4.92
C HIS A 48 -1.84 6.00 -4.02
N ILE A 49 -2.03 4.87 -3.30
CA ILE A 49 -0.96 4.17 -2.59
C ILE A 49 -0.26 3.19 -3.55
N PRO A 50 1.07 3.19 -3.66
CA PRO A 50 1.76 2.24 -4.53
C PRO A 50 1.40 0.79 -4.21
N LYS A 51 1.16 0.04 -5.29
CA LYS A 51 0.96 -1.43 -5.28
C LYS A 51 -0.36 -1.91 -4.68
N THR A 52 -1.35 -1.03 -4.64
CA THR A 52 -2.73 -1.31 -4.19
C THR A 52 -3.76 -1.22 -5.34
N ALA A 53 -3.35 -1.62 -6.55
CA ALA A 53 -4.15 -1.58 -7.78
C ALA A 53 -4.52 -0.17 -8.29
N GLY A 54 -3.84 0.88 -7.84
CA GLY A 54 -4.19 2.24 -8.25
C GLY A 54 -4.05 2.54 -9.74
N THR A 55 -3.15 1.88 -10.49
CA THR A 55 -3.12 1.99 -11.96
C THR A 55 -4.42 1.48 -12.61
N SER A 56 -4.99 0.38 -12.12
CA SER A 56 -6.24 -0.18 -12.63
C SER A 56 -7.42 0.76 -12.32
N ILE A 57 -7.46 1.30 -11.10
CA ILE A 57 -8.48 2.25 -10.65
C ILE A 57 -8.38 3.56 -11.45
N TRP A 58 -7.19 4.13 -11.57
CA TRP A 58 -6.96 5.35 -12.34
C TRP A 58 -7.41 5.20 -13.80
N LYS A 59 -7.10 4.07 -14.45
CA LYS A 59 -7.59 3.78 -15.81
C LYS A 59 -9.12 3.69 -15.88
N ALA A 60 -9.76 3.11 -14.87
CA ALA A 60 -11.21 2.95 -14.83
C ALA A 60 -11.95 4.27 -14.54
N LEU A 61 -11.34 5.15 -13.74
CA LEU A 61 -11.87 6.48 -13.41
C LEU A 61 -11.65 7.49 -14.55
N GLY A 62 -10.65 7.27 -15.40
CA GLY A 62 -10.27 8.18 -16.49
C GLY A 62 -9.56 9.44 -16.00
N SER A 63 -9.28 10.38 -16.92
CA SER A 63 -8.57 11.64 -16.65
C SER A 63 -9.33 12.63 -15.75
N ASN A 64 -10.57 12.31 -15.38
CA ASN A 64 -11.48 13.21 -14.67
C ASN A 64 -11.42 13.08 -13.14
N PHE A 65 -10.65 12.14 -12.61
CA PHE A 65 -10.44 12.01 -11.17
C PHE A 65 -9.10 12.59 -10.76
N THR A 66 -9.16 13.43 -9.74
CA THR A 66 -7.99 14.04 -9.09
C THR A 66 -7.18 12.93 -8.44
N ASP A 67 -6.09 12.55 -9.12
CA ASP A 67 -4.95 11.93 -8.45
C ASP A 67 -4.34 13.04 -7.58
N SER A 68 -4.51 12.95 -6.27
CA SER A 68 -3.90 13.90 -5.33
C SER A 68 -2.37 13.84 -5.37
N GLY A 69 -1.76 12.92 -6.14
CA GLY A 69 -0.32 12.77 -6.29
C GLY A 69 0.40 13.97 -6.92
N ARG A 70 -0.28 14.90 -7.60
CA ARG A 70 0.36 16.12 -8.15
C ARG A 70 0.43 17.24 -7.11
N TYR A 71 1.28 17.07 -6.11
CA TYR A 71 1.71 18.21 -5.29
C TYR A 71 2.69 19.08 -6.08
N PRO A 72 2.50 20.42 -6.13
CA PRO A 72 3.41 21.29 -6.84
C PRO A 72 4.80 21.25 -6.18
N GLU A 73 5.83 21.09 -7.02
CA GLU A 73 7.24 21.48 -6.75
C GLU A 73 8.10 20.61 -5.81
N VAL A 74 7.96 19.28 -5.87
CA VAL A 74 9.07 18.39 -5.44
C VAL A 74 9.81 17.88 -6.68
N PRO A 75 11.09 18.22 -6.88
CA PRO A 75 11.88 17.65 -7.97
C PRO A 75 12.14 16.17 -7.66
N PHE A 76 12.07 15.32 -8.68
CA PHE A 76 12.49 13.90 -8.75
C PHE A 76 11.44 12.77 -8.66
N PHE A 77 11.90 11.57 -9.03
CA PHE A 77 11.30 10.41 -9.73
C PHE A 77 9.92 9.87 -9.27
N CYS A 78 9.36 10.30 -8.16
CA CYS A 78 8.01 9.91 -7.69
C CYS A 78 7.00 11.06 -7.62
N MET A 79 6.87 11.81 -8.71
CA MET A 79 5.90 12.91 -8.84
C MET A 79 4.41 12.50 -8.73
N LYS A 80 4.10 11.21 -8.55
CA LYS A 80 2.72 10.69 -8.62
C LYS A 80 2.22 10.03 -7.34
N HIS A 81 3.07 9.76 -6.34
CA HIS A 81 2.65 8.97 -5.17
C HIS A 81 3.19 9.54 -3.85
N ASN A 82 3.15 10.85 -3.62
CA ASN A 82 3.54 11.40 -2.33
C ASN A 82 2.40 11.30 -1.30
N PRO A 83 2.67 10.84 -0.06
CA PRO A 83 1.70 10.89 1.02
C PRO A 83 1.21 12.33 1.27
N PRO A 84 -0.11 12.56 1.42
CA PRO A 84 -0.63 13.88 1.78
C PRO A 84 -0.07 14.36 3.13
N GLN A 85 0.38 15.62 3.21
CA GLN A 85 0.79 16.20 4.48
C GLN A 85 -0.42 16.45 5.40
N GLU A 86 -1.51 16.92 4.80
CA GLU A 86 -2.76 17.24 5.45
C GLU A 86 -3.84 16.24 5.06
N HIS A 87 -4.92 16.23 5.85
CA HIS A 87 -6.11 15.45 5.54
C HIS A 87 -6.73 15.90 4.21
N VAL A 88 -7.14 14.93 3.39
CA VAL A 88 -7.75 15.12 2.08
C VAL A 88 -9.26 14.86 2.21
N PRO A 89 -10.12 15.89 2.12
CA PRO A 89 -11.56 15.71 2.26
C PRO A 89 -12.20 15.06 1.04
N ASP A 90 -13.34 14.38 1.25
CA ASP A 90 -14.06 13.60 0.25
C ASP A 90 -13.14 12.61 -0.48
N SER A 91 -12.34 11.86 0.28
CA SER A 91 -11.27 11.04 -0.28
C SER A 91 -11.25 9.60 0.20
N TRP A 92 -10.57 8.77 -0.57
CA TRP A 92 -10.43 7.36 -0.28
C TRP A 92 -9.11 6.80 -0.81
N ALA A 93 -8.67 5.69 -0.23
CA ALA A 93 -7.52 4.94 -0.68
C ALA A 93 -7.78 3.44 -0.64
N VAL A 94 -7.04 2.70 -1.47
CA VAL A 94 -6.97 1.23 -1.36
C VAL A 94 -5.72 0.86 -0.58
N VAL A 95 -5.89 0.00 0.41
CA VAL A 95 -4.81 -0.56 1.24
C VAL A 95 -4.68 -2.05 0.99
N ARG A 96 -3.48 -2.58 1.16
CA ARG A 96 -3.15 -3.99 0.94
C ARG A 96 -2.35 -4.53 2.11
N ASP A 97 -2.43 -5.85 2.34
CA ASP A 97 -1.52 -6.49 3.28
C ASP A 97 -0.05 -6.09 2.97
N PRO A 98 0.73 -5.63 3.97
CA PRO A 98 2.08 -5.10 3.71
C PRO A 98 3.01 -6.10 3.02
N CYS A 99 2.82 -7.39 3.32
CA CYS A 99 3.60 -8.47 2.73
C CYS A 99 3.20 -8.73 1.28
N ASP A 100 1.91 -8.81 0.99
CA ASP A 100 1.43 -8.94 -0.39
C ASP A 100 1.83 -7.72 -1.25
N ARG A 101 1.88 -6.54 -0.63
CA ARG A 101 2.34 -5.30 -1.26
C ARG A 101 3.82 -5.37 -1.62
N LEU A 102 4.68 -5.83 -0.70
CA LEU A 102 6.11 -6.04 -0.92
C LEU A 102 6.39 -7.02 -2.05
N VAL A 103 5.69 -8.16 -2.08
CA VAL A 103 5.82 -9.16 -3.16
C VAL A 103 5.39 -8.57 -4.50
N SER A 104 4.33 -7.77 -4.50
CA SER A 104 3.90 -7.06 -5.71
C SER A 104 4.89 -6.01 -6.19
N GLU A 105 5.64 -5.41 -5.27
CA GLU A 105 6.73 -4.48 -5.59
C GLU A 105 7.92 -5.23 -6.19
N PHE A 106 8.35 -6.32 -5.58
CA PHE A 106 9.39 -7.20 -6.12
C PHE A 106 9.10 -7.60 -7.58
N ALA A 107 7.85 -8.01 -7.88
CA ALA A 107 7.44 -8.39 -9.23
C ALA A 107 7.58 -7.22 -10.22
N TRP A 108 7.18 -6.03 -9.80
CA TRP A 108 7.16 -4.84 -10.64
C TRP A 108 8.57 -4.27 -10.83
N ALA A 109 9.37 -4.19 -9.77
CA ALA A 109 10.73 -3.70 -9.83
C ALA A 109 11.58 -4.54 -10.80
N ARG A 110 11.32 -5.85 -10.87
CA ARG A 110 11.93 -6.73 -11.88
C ARG A 110 11.52 -6.34 -13.30
N LEU A 111 10.22 -6.27 -13.55
CA LEU A 111 9.66 -6.02 -14.88
C LEU A 111 9.97 -4.62 -15.42
N GLN A 112 10.18 -3.65 -14.52
CA GLN A 112 10.54 -2.28 -14.88
C GLN A 112 12.06 -2.03 -14.92
N GLY A 113 12.88 -3.08 -14.72
CA GLY A 113 14.34 -2.95 -14.74
C GLY A 113 14.94 -2.25 -13.52
N TRP A 114 14.15 -1.93 -12.49
CA TRP A 114 14.60 -1.31 -11.25
C TRP A 114 15.55 -2.21 -10.46
N TYR A 115 15.56 -3.52 -10.70
CA TYR A 115 16.58 -4.44 -10.18
C TYR A 115 18.00 -4.04 -10.56
N ASN A 116 18.18 -3.40 -11.72
CA ASN A 116 19.52 -3.11 -12.23
C ASN A 116 20.30 -2.13 -11.33
N ARG A 117 19.62 -1.39 -10.43
CA ARG A 117 20.28 -0.58 -9.39
C ARG A 117 21.12 -1.42 -8.42
N TYR A 118 20.81 -2.72 -8.30
CA TYR A 118 21.46 -3.69 -7.43
C TYR A 118 22.35 -4.68 -8.21
N LYS A 119 22.65 -4.38 -9.48
CA LYS A 119 23.46 -5.26 -10.33
C LYS A 119 24.86 -5.48 -9.76
N ALA A 120 25.46 -4.44 -9.18
CA ALA A 120 26.76 -4.54 -8.51
C ALA A 120 26.74 -5.48 -7.29
N ASP A 121 25.59 -5.60 -6.62
CA ASP A 121 25.36 -6.53 -5.52
C ASP A 121 24.97 -7.94 -6.03
N GLY A 122 24.99 -8.18 -7.35
CA GLY A 122 24.67 -9.44 -7.99
C GLY A 122 23.16 -9.72 -8.06
N LEU A 123 22.33 -8.70 -8.17
CA LEU A 123 20.90 -8.82 -8.47
C LEU A 123 20.60 -8.05 -9.76
N ASP A 124 20.24 -8.75 -10.82
CA ASP A 124 19.88 -8.14 -12.10
C ASP A 124 18.53 -8.64 -12.64
N SER A 125 18.04 -7.99 -13.69
CA SER A 125 16.74 -8.30 -14.30
C SER A 125 16.60 -9.71 -14.90
N HIS A 126 17.71 -10.46 -15.08
CA HIS A 126 17.72 -11.83 -15.58
C HIS A 126 17.67 -12.87 -14.45
N ALA A 127 17.86 -12.46 -13.19
CA ALA A 127 17.76 -13.36 -12.04
C ALA A 127 16.39 -14.06 -11.99
N THR A 128 16.40 -15.36 -11.71
CA THR A 128 15.19 -16.15 -11.50
C THR A 128 14.41 -15.56 -10.32
N PRO A 129 13.11 -15.25 -10.46
CA PRO A 129 12.34 -14.66 -9.38
C PRO A 129 11.90 -15.73 -8.38
N ASP A 130 12.84 -16.30 -7.64
CA ASP A 130 12.67 -17.31 -6.60
C ASP A 130 12.82 -16.72 -5.18
N CYS A 131 12.67 -17.57 -4.14
CA CYS A 131 12.81 -17.14 -2.75
C CYS A 131 14.21 -16.56 -2.43
N ALA A 132 15.28 -17.08 -3.03
CA ALA A 132 16.64 -16.61 -2.76
C ALA A 132 16.83 -15.18 -3.30
N THR A 133 16.37 -14.95 -4.54
CA THR A 133 16.39 -13.65 -5.21
C THR A 133 15.48 -12.65 -4.50
N PHE A 134 14.29 -13.09 -4.04
CA PHE A 134 13.40 -12.26 -3.24
C PHE A 134 14.04 -11.82 -1.93
N ASN A 135 14.65 -12.74 -1.18
CA ASN A 135 15.37 -12.38 0.04
C ASN A 135 16.52 -11.41 -0.21
N LYS A 136 17.33 -11.66 -1.24
CA LYS A 136 18.44 -10.79 -1.60
C LYS A 136 17.94 -9.38 -1.92
N TRP A 137 16.88 -9.26 -2.72
CA TRP A 137 16.26 -7.97 -3.03
C TRP A 137 15.75 -7.27 -1.77
N VAL A 138 15.03 -7.98 -0.88
CA VAL A 138 14.53 -7.41 0.37
C VAL A 138 15.68 -6.92 1.25
N SER A 139 16.75 -7.69 1.41
CA SER A 139 17.92 -7.26 2.19
C SER A 139 18.53 -5.97 1.65
N LEU A 140 18.67 -5.85 0.33
CA LEU A 140 19.24 -4.66 -0.31
C LEU A 140 18.32 -3.44 -0.22
N VAL A 141 17.02 -3.61 -0.46
CA VAL A 141 16.03 -2.52 -0.33
C VAL A 141 15.93 -2.03 1.11
N MET A 142 15.81 -2.95 2.08
CA MET A 142 15.72 -2.58 3.50
C MET A 142 17.00 -1.91 4.00
N LYS A 143 18.18 -2.38 3.53
CA LYS A 143 19.45 -1.70 3.79
C LYS A 143 19.44 -0.29 3.23
N ALA A 144 19.06 -0.10 1.96
CA ALA A 144 18.98 1.22 1.34
C ALA A 144 18.07 2.16 2.16
N TYR A 145 16.84 1.76 2.48
CA TYR A 145 15.92 2.59 3.28
C TYR A 145 16.38 2.85 4.72
N LYS A 146 17.33 2.07 5.24
CA LYS A 146 17.93 2.27 6.56
C LYS A 146 19.15 3.20 6.53
N THR A 147 19.97 3.13 5.48
CA THR A 147 21.30 3.76 5.47
C THR A 147 21.45 4.89 4.46
N ASP A 148 20.63 4.92 3.42
CA ASP A 148 20.71 5.89 2.35
C ASP A 148 19.66 6.99 2.56
N SER A 149 20.13 8.23 2.73
CA SER A 149 19.29 9.42 2.89
C SER A 149 18.62 9.87 1.58
N GLU A 150 18.98 9.24 0.46
CA GLU A 150 18.61 9.66 -0.90
C GLU A 150 17.90 8.54 -1.67
N VAL A 151 17.25 7.59 -0.97
CA VAL A 151 16.42 6.60 -1.65
C VAL A 151 15.23 7.30 -2.33
N GLU A 152 15.38 7.56 -3.62
CA GLU A 152 14.34 8.11 -4.51
C GLU A 152 13.30 7.05 -4.89
N ASP A 153 12.63 6.49 -3.89
CA ASP A 153 11.56 5.51 -4.08
C ASP A 153 10.41 5.79 -3.09
N CYS A 154 9.19 5.88 -3.62
CA CYS A 154 7.96 6.09 -2.87
C CYS A 154 7.20 4.79 -2.62
N HIS A 155 7.58 3.69 -3.26
CA HIS A 155 6.85 2.43 -3.19
C HIS A 155 7.04 1.71 -1.85
N MET A 156 8.15 1.96 -1.15
CA MET A 156 8.35 1.40 0.20
C MET A 156 7.96 2.36 1.31
N ILE A 157 7.35 3.51 1.03
CA ILE A 157 6.74 4.33 2.09
C ILE A 157 5.61 3.51 2.73
N PRO A 158 5.47 3.48 4.07
CA PRO A 158 4.34 2.84 4.73
C PRO A 158 3.00 3.40 4.22
N GLN A 159 2.05 2.51 3.96
CA GLN A 159 0.71 2.86 3.48
C GLN A 159 -0.02 3.77 4.48
N TRP A 160 0.26 3.62 5.78
CA TRP A 160 -0.32 4.46 6.82
C TRP A 160 -0.08 5.96 6.60
N CYS A 161 1.03 6.33 5.95
CA CYS A 161 1.33 7.74 5.67
C CYS A 161 0.33 8.38 4.71
N TYR A 162 -0.31 7.56 3.88
CA TYR A 162 -1.38 7.95 2.98
C TYR A 162 -2.75 7.71 3.64
N ALA A 163 -2.92 6.51 4.20
CA ALA A 163 -4.20 6.02 4.72
C ALA A 163 -4.71 6.83 5.92
N SER A 164 -3.82 7.41 6.73
CA SER A 164 -4.19 8.29 7.85
C SER A 164 -4.73 9.66 7.42
N LYS A 165 -4.71 9.97 6.11
CA LYS A 165 -5.03 11.28 5.56
C LYS A 165 -6.28 11.26 4.67
N VAL A 166 -6.99 10.14 4.61
CA VAL A 166 -8.20 9.98 3.79
C VAL A 166 -9.41 9.61 4.64
N ASP A 167 -10.61 9.86 4.14
CA ASP A 167 -11.86 9.57 4.87
C ASP A 167 -12.17 8.06 4.91
N LYS A 168 -11.89 7.37 3.80
CA LYS A 168 -12.32 5.99 3.58
C LYS A 168 -11.18 5.09 3.12
N LEU A 169 -11.11 3.90 3.70
CA LEU A 169 -10.15 2.86 3.31
C LEU A 169 -10.85 1.65 2.71
N VAL A 170 -10.31 1.16 1.60
CA VAL A 170 -10.80 -0.03 0.90
C VAL A 170 -9.75 -1.12 0.98
N PRO A 171 -10.05 -2.30 1.56
CA PRO A 171 -9.10 -3.40 1.57
C PRO A 171 -8.99 -4.05 0.19
N MET A 172 -7.76 -4.28 -0.28
CA MET A 172 -7.45 -5.06 -1.48
C MET A 172 -7.54 -6.57 -1.19
N ILE A 173 -8.71 -7.02 -0.76
CA ILE A 173 -9.04 -8.42 -0.49
C ILE A 173 -10.39 -8.75 -1.13
N GLY A 174 -10.55 -10.00 -1.58
CA GLY A 174 -11.79 -10.43 -2.23
C GLY A 174 -12.09 -9.64 -3.51
N ASP A 175 -13.34 -9.20 -3.66
CA ASP A 175 -13.81 -8.45 -4.83
C ASP A 175 -13.53 -6.94 -4.68
N LEU A 176 -12.34 -6.52 -5.13
CA LEU A 176 -11.92 -5.12 -5.09
C LEU A 176 -12.87 -4.19 -5.86
N GLU A 177 -13.41 -4.61 -7.01
CA GLU A 177 -14.30 -3.78 -7.82
C GLU A 177 -15.57 -3.45 -7.03
N GLN A 178 -16.20 -4.46 -6.43
CA GLN A 178 -17.37 -4.25 -5.58
C GLN A 178 -17.05 -3.41 -4.35
N ASN A 179 -15.88 -3.60 -3.74
CA ASN A 179 -15.49 -2.83 -2.57
C ASN A 179 -15.30 -1.34 -2.92
N VAL A 180 -14.71 -1.03 -4.07
CA VAL A 180 -14.57 0.35 -4.56
C VAL A 180 -15.94 0.98 -4.86
N ARG A 181 -16.86 0.25 -5.51
CA ARG A 181 -18.22 0.74 -5.79
C ARG A 181 -19.02 1.09 -4.53
N LYS A 182 -18.69 0.50 -3.39
CA LYS A 182 -19.36 0.76 -2.09
C LYS A 182 -18.86 2.03 -1.39
N VAL A 183 -17.72 2.59 -1.80
CA VAL A 183 -17.14 3.79 -1.18
C VAL A 183 -18.08 4.99 -1.34
N ASP A 184 -18.63 5.15 -2.53
CA ASP A 184 -19.50 6.28 -2.89
C ASP A 184 -20.40 5.90 -4.08
N LYS A 185 -21.64 6.37 -4.09
CA LYS A 185 -22.59 6.13 -5.20
C LYS A 185 -22.04 6.62 -6.56
N ARG A 186 -21.19 7.65 -6.56
CA ARG A 186 -20.50 8.18 -7.74
C ARG A 186 -19.52 7.19 -8.35
N LEU A 187 -19.14 6.12 -7.64
CA LEU A 187 -18.24 5.07 -8.11
C LEU A 187 -18.98 3.82 -8.62
N ALA A 188 -20.32 3.79 -8.58
CA ALA A 188 -21.12 2.61 -8.94
C ALA A 188 -20.89 2.12 -10.37
N PHE A 189 -20.45 3.00 -11.29
CA PHE A 189 -20.16 2.67 -12.69
C PHE A 189 -18.77 2.06 -12.91
N LEU A 190 -17.86 2.14 -11.93
CA LEU A 190 -16.45 1.79 -12.11
C LEU A 190 -16.29 0.31 -12.45
N LYS A 191 -15.55 -0.01 -13.50
CA LYS A 191 -15.23 -1.39 -13.90
C LYS A 191 -13.71 -1.56 -14.00
N LEU A 192 -13.16 -2.48 -13.21
CA LEU A 192 -11.74 -2.78 -13.19
C LEU A 192 -11.42 -3.83 -14.26
N ASN A 193 -10.50 -3.50 -15.15
CA ASN A 193 -9.95 -4.49 -16.06
C ASN A 193 -9.00 -5.41 -15.28
N SER A 194 -9.26 -6.72 -15.33
CA SER A 194 -8.52 -7.77 -14.60
C SER A 194 -7.12 -8.05 -15.14
N ALA A 195 -6.69 -7.38 -16.22
CA ALA A 195 -5.41 -7.60 -16.88
C ALA A 195 -4.23 -6.95 -16.12
N ASN A 196 -3.93 -7.41 -14.90
CA ASN A 196 -2.66 -7.11 -14.23
C ASN A 196 -1.68 -8.27 -14.43
N HIS A 197 -0.87 -8.17 -15.49
CA HIS A 197 0.03 -9.22 -15.96
C HIS A 197 1.21 -9.55 -15.01
N HIS A 198 1.46 -8.75 -13.97
CA HIS A 198 2.72 -8.83 -13.22
C HIS A 198 2.76 -9.95 -12.18
N SER A 199 1.60 -10.36 -11.63
CA SER A 199 1.53 -11.40 -10.59
C SER A 199 1.67 -12.82 -11.15
N HIS A 200 1.34 -13.04 -12.43
CA HIS A 200 1.42 -14.35 -13.06
C HIS A 200 2.85 -14.90 -13.12
N VAL A 201 3.85 -14.01 -13.25
CA VAL A 201 5.26 -14.43 -13.33
C VAL A 201 5.75 -15.01 -12.00
N LEU A 202 5.29 -14.47 -10.87
CA LEU A 202 5.70 -14.96 -9.54
C LEU A 202 4.94 -16.21 -9.08
N LYS A 203 3.69 -16.39 -9.54
CA LYS A 203 2.87 -17.57 -9.20
C LYS A 203 3.57 -18.89 -9.56
N LYS A 204 4.37 -18.92 -10.63
CA LYS A 204 5.16 -20.10 -11.02
C LYS A 204 6.22 -20.48 -9.98
N TYR A 205 6.74 -19.51 -9.24
CA TYR A 205 7.87 -19.69 -8.31
C TYR A 205 7.44 -19.68 -6.85
N ASP A 206 6.13 -19.58 -6.58
CA ASP A 206 5.54 -19.50 -5.24
C ASP A 206 6.22 -18.47 -4.32
N VAL A 207 6.65 -17.34 -4.90
CA VAL A 207 7.31 -16.28 -4.13
C VAL A 207 6.29 -15.51 -3.32
N GLY A 208 6.49 -15.52 -2.01
CA GLY A 208 5.71 -14.75 -1.04
C GLY A 208 6.53 -14.42 0.21
N CYS A 209 5.92 -13.72 1.17
CA CYS A 209 6.58 -13.43 2.45
C CYS A 209 6.95 -14.68 3.27
N GLY A 210 6.41 -15.86 2.94
CA GLY A 210 6.87 -17.13 3.51
C GLY A 210 8.31 -17.50 3.13
N CYS A 211 8.84 -16.92 2.06
CA CYS A 211 10.24 -17.08 1.68
C CYS A 211 11.20 -16.34 2.61
N LEU A 212 10.76 -15.30 3.33
CA LEU A 212 11.67 -14.38 4.01
C LEU A 212 12.45 -15.08 5.12
N THR A 213 13.76 -14.84 5.17
CA THR A 213 14.55 -15.22 6.35
C THR A 213 14.05 -14.47 7.59
N PRO A 214 14.27 -14.98 8.81
CA PRO A 214 13.88 -14.29 10.03
C PRO A 214 14.38 -12.83 10.10
N GLU A 215 15.60 -12.57 9.62
CA GLU A 215 16.22 -11.25 9.60
C GLU A 215 15.49 -10.31 8.63
N ASN A 216 15.20 -10.78 7.41
CA ASN A 216 14.47 -9.99 6.42
C ASN A 216 13.02 -9.75 6.83
N LEU A 217 12.35 -10.76 7.40
CA LEU A 217 11.01 -10.60 7.93
C LEU A 217 10.98 -9.54 9.03
N LYS A 218 11.93 -9.59 9.97
CA LYS A 218 12.06 -8.58 11.03
C LYS A 218 12.27 -7.18 10.45
N ALA A 219 13.17 -7.02 9.48
CA ALA A 219 13.40 -5.73 8.84
C ALA A 219 12.13 -5.17 8.15
N VAL A 220 11.38 -6.04 7.46
CA VAL A 220 10.08 -5.68 6.84
C VAL A 220 9.05 -5.30 7.90
N GLN A 221 8.95 -6.06 9.00
CA GLN A 221 8.05 -5.77 10.11
C GLN A 221 8.35 -4.43 10.77
N GLU A 222 9.63 -4.14 11.04
CA GLU A 222 10.07 -2.85 11.58
C GLU A 222 9.80 -1.70 10.60
N HIS A 223 10.01 -1.94 9.30
CA HIS A 223 9.80 -0.91 8.29
C HIS A 223 8.33 -0.56 8.08
N PHE A 224 7.45 -1.55 8.06
CA PHE A 224 6.01 -1.37 7.85
C PHE A 224 5.19 -1.48 9.14
N ILE A 225 5.80 -1.19 10.31
CA ILE A 225 5.12 -1.40 11.59
C ILE A 225 3.80 -0.61 11.71
N GLU A 226 3.77 0.62 11.19
CA GLU A 226 2.57 1.45 11.16
C GLU A 226 1.45 0.81 10.34
N ASP A 227 1.78 0.15 9.22
CA ASP A 227 0.78 -0.55 8.42
C ASP A 227 0.21 -1.75 9.19
N PHE A 228 1.07 -2.56 9.81
CA PHE A 228 0.64 -3.73 10.59
C PHE A 228 -0.25 -3.35 11.78
N VAL A 229 0.04 -2.23 12.45
CA VAL A 229 -0.70 -1.78 13.64
C VAL A 229 -1.99 -1.05 13.26
N HIS A 230 -1.93 -0.11 12.32
CA HIS A 230 -3.05 0.79 12.06
C HIS A 230 -4.03 0.23 11.02
N LEU A 231 -3.56 -0.55 10.04
CA LEU A 231 -4.43 -1.09 9.00
C LEU A 231 -5.09 -2.42 9.37
N ARG A 232 -4.72 -3.04 10.50
CA ARG A 232 -5.31 -4.33 10.93
C ARG A 232 -6.83 -4.30 11.09
N LYS A 233 -7.42 -3.15 11.41
CA LYS A 233 -8.88 -3.03 11.53
C LYS A 233 -9.58 -3.15 10.17
N VAL A 234 -8.90 -2.75 9.09
CA VAL A 234 -9.40 -2.79 7.71
C VAL A 234 -9.02 -4.10 7.02
N LEU A 235 -7.78 -4.56 7.22
CA LEU A 235 -7.20 -5.72 6.54
C LEU A 235 -7.30 -7.02 7.32
N GLY A 236 -7.67 -6.97 8.60
CA GLY A 236 -7.42 -8.06 9.55
C GLY A 236 -5.96 -8.11 9.99
N THR A 237 -5.66 -8.99 10.94
CA THR A 237 -4.28 -9.22 11.39
C THR A 237 -3.52 -10.04 10.34
N SER A 238 -2.46 -9.45 9.77
CA SER A 238 -1.56 -10.18 8.88
C SER A 238 -0.89 -11.35 9.60
N LYS A 239 -0.77 -12.50 8.96
CA LYS A 239 0.03 -13.63 9.47
C LYS A 239 1.52 -13.31 9.63
N TYR A 240 1.99 -12.24 8.98
CA TYR A 240 3.36 -11.76 9.04
C TYR A 240 3.54 -10.56 9.96
N ALA A 241 2.48 -10.11 10.65
CA ALA A 241 2.60 -9.07 11.66
C ALA A 241 3.48 -9.58 12.82
N PRO A 242 4.32 -8.71 13.42
CA PRO A 242 4.99 -9.08 14.66
C PRO A 242 3.95 -9.28 15.77
N LYS A 243 4.20 -10.20 16.71
CA LYS A 243 3.22 -10.58 17.75
C LYS A 243 2.67 -9.40 18.55
N PHE A 244 3.49 -8.38 18.80
CA PHE A 244 3.03 -7.18 19.53
C PHE A 244 2.12 -6.28 18.70
N ALA A 245 2.15 -6.34 17.36
CA ALA A 245 1.25 -5.54 16.52
C ALA A 245 -0.22 -6.01 16.58
N SER A 246 -0.50 -7.20 17.13
CA SER A 246 -1.87 -7.62 17.43
C SER A 246 -2.40 -7.08 18.77
N ASP A 247 -1.55 -6.48 19.61
CA ASP A 247 -1.99 -5.87 20.87
C ASP A 247 -2.78 -4.58 20.58
N PRO A 248 -4.05 -4.45 21.01
CA PRO A 248 -4.85 -3.23 20.84
C PRO A 248 -4.19 -1.99 21.45
N ASN A 249 -3.35 -2.17 22.48
CA ASN A 249 -2.71 -1.09 23.24
C ASN A 249 -1.30 -0.75 22.75
N PHE A 250 -0.77 -1.47 21.75
CA PHE A 250 0.55 -1.16 21.21
C PHE A 250 0.54 0.21 20.51
N VAL A 251 1.46 1.07 20.93
CA VAL A 251 1.69 2.40 20.33
C VAL A 251 3.03 2.40 19.61
N VAL A 252 3.02 2.79 18.34
CA VAL A 252 4.23 3.01 17.55
C VAL A 252 4.94 4.26 18.08
N LYS A 253 6.13 4.11 18.65
CA LYS A 253 6.89 5.22 19.25
C LYS A 253 7.62 6.08 18.23
N ASP A 254 8.08 5.49 17.13
CA ASP A 254 8.85 6.16 16.08
C ASP A 254 8.12 6.07 14.73
N SER A 255 7.15 6.97 14.53
CA SER A 255 6.39 7.03 13.27
C SER A 255 7.29 7.43 12.11
N LYS A 256 7.46 6.51 11.15
CA LYS A 256 8.16 6.76 9.89
C LYS A 256 7.36 7.75 9.03
N CYS A 257 6.03 7.74 9.12
CA CYS A 257 5.20 8.74 8.48
C CYS A 257 5.45 10.15 9.02
N ALA A 258 5.55 10.31 10.34
CA ALA A 258 5.90 11.59 10.95
C ALA A 258 7.31 12.05 10.58
N ALA A 259 8.27 11.12 10.45
CA ALA A 259 9.61 11.43 9.94
C ALA A 259 9.58 11.88 8.47
N PHE A 260 8.82 11.20 7.61
CA PHE A 260 8.65 11.56 6.20
C PHE A 260 8.05 12.97 6.03
N HIS A 261 6.98 13.29 6.77
CA HIS A 261 6.31 14.59 6.66
C HIS A 261 7.13 15.76 7.22
N ARG A 262 7.89 15.56 8.31
CA ARG A 262 8.67 16.64 8.95
C ARG A 262 9.77 17.19 8.06
N ASN A 263 10.34 16.37 7.18
CA ASN A 263 11.50 16.81 6.42
C ASN A 263 11.13 17.51 5.11
N GLY A 264 9.94 17.31 4.53
CA GLY A 264 9.43 18.03 3.33
C GLY A 264 10.22 17.80 2.02
N LYS A 265 11.50 17.45 2.16
CA LYS A 265 12.48 16.83 1.27
C LYS A 265 13.41 16.07 2.22
N GLN A 266 13.90 14.89 1.81
CA GLN A 266 14.94 14.13 2.51
C GLN A 266 14.44 13.27 3.69
N LEU A 267 14.27 11.97 3.43
CA LEU A 267 14.49 10.98 4.46
C LEU A 267 15.96 11.15 4.94
N TRP A 268 16.17 11.66 6.17
CA TRP A 268 17.45 11.69 6.92
C TRP A 268 18.44 12.85 6.64
N PRO A 269 19.31 13.20 7.62
CA PRO A 269 19.65 14.58 8.00
C PRO A 269 20.51 15.33 6.99
N VAL A 270 20.26 16.64 6.93
CA VAL A 270 21.09 17.62 6.23
C VAL A 270 22.53 17.55 6.77
N ARG A 271 23.50 17.30 5.89
CA ARG A 271 24.92 17.35 6.25
C ARG A 271 25.29 18.76 6.73
N LYS A 272 26.07 18.83 7.81
CA LYS A 272 26.90 19.99 8.14
C LYS A 272 28.07 20.09 7.16
#